data_AF-A0A0G0SVE4-F1
#
_entry.id   AF-A0A0G0SVE4-F1
#
_cell.length_a   1.000
_cell.length_b   1.000
_cell.length_c   1.000
_cell.angle_alpha   90.00
_cell.angle_beta   90.00
_cell.angle_gamma   90.00
#
_symmetry.space_group_name_H-M   'P 1'
#
loop_
_entity.id
_entity.type
_entity.pdbx_description
1 polymer ?
#
loop_
_entity_poly.entity_id
_entity_poly.type
_entity_poly.pdbx_seq_one_letter_code
_entity_poly.pdbx_strand_id
1 'polypeptide(L)'
;MGTISPADEDLTYNSSTREIVWNADRVSRGAGINGVARSVAFQLAFKPSVSQIGTSPTIINDAILTGHDDFANVDVRVNKAGLSTKLDSDEAFPQNGGVVVP
;
A
#
# COMPACT_ATOMS: atom_id res chain seq x y z
N MET A 1 12.11 5.08 4.82
CA MET A 1 10.72 5.43 4.47
C MET A 1 10.56 6.93 4.56
N GLY A 2 9.66 7.52 3.77
CA GLY A 2 9.33 8.93 3.88
C GLY A 2 8.39 9.21 5.05
N THR A 3 7.61 10.30 4.94
CA THR A 3 6.60 10.64 5.95
C THR A 3 5.50 9.59 6.01
N ILE A 4 5.00 9.34 7.22
CA ILE A 4 3.86 8.47 7.52
C ILE A 4 2.76 9.36 8.12
N SER A 5 1.52 9.14 7.73
CA SER A 5 0.36 9.89 8.21
C SER A 5 -0.84 8.95 8.40
N PRO A 6 -1.47 8.94 9.58
CA PRO A 6 -1.06 9.59 10.82
C PRO A 6 0.30 9.10 11.33
N ALA A 7 1.07 9.96 12.01
CA ALA A 7 2.42 9.62 12.48
C ALA A 7 2.43 8.67 13.69
N ASP A 8 1.27 8.53 14.33
CA ASP A 8 0.96 7.73 15.51
C ASP A 8 0.43 6.32 15.18
N GLU A 9 0.24 6.00 13.89
CA GLU A 9 -0.11 4.64 13.46
C GLU A 9 1.10 3.68 13.56
N ASP A 10 0.83 2.43 13.93
CA ASP A 10 1.86 1.38 14.09
C ASP A 10 2.25 0.80 12.72
N LEU A 11 3.07 1.54 11.99
CA LEU A 11 3.64 1.16 10.70
C LEU A 11 5.14 0.88 10.84
N THR A 12 5.54 -0.36 10.57
CA THR A 12 6.94 -0.77 10.61
C THR A 12 7.45 -1.16 9.22
N TYR A 13 8.72 -0.88 8.96
CA TYR A 13 9.40 -1.25 7.73
C TYR A 13 10.66 -2.03 8.00
N ASN A 14 10.72 -3.22 7.41
CA ASN A 14 11.88 -4.07 7.45
C ASN A 14 12.72 -3.83 6.18
N SER A 15 13.86 -3.16 6.31
CA SER A 15 14.76 -2.90 5.19
C SER A 15 15.43 -4.15 4.62
N SER A 16 15.54 -5.21 5.42
CA SER A 16 16.17 -6.47 5.03
C SER A 16 15.25 -7.30 4.13
N THR A 17 13.96 -7.38 4.48
CA THR A 17 12.94 -8.11 3.69
C THR A 17 12.16 -7.21 2.72
N ARG A 18 12.34 -5.88 2.81
CA ARG A 18 11.57 -4.86 2.10
C ARG A 18 10.06 -4.96 2.35
N GLU A 19 9.71 -5.34 3.57
CA GLU A 19 8.34 -5.56 4.00
C GLU A 19 7.82 -4.37 4.82
N ILE A 20 6.57 -3.99 4.59
CA ILE A 20 5.87 -2.96 5.35
C ILE A 20 4.74 -3.67 6.10
N VAL A 21 4.73 -3.54 7.42
CA VAL A 21 3.70 -4.14 8.29
C VAL A 21 2.99 -3.02 9.00
N TRP A 22 1.68 -2.91 8.77
CA TRP A 22 0.80 -1.99 9.49
C TRP A 22 -0.07 -2.78 10.46
N ASN A 23 -0.05 -2.38 11.72
CA ASN A 23 -0.94 -2.90 12.74
C ASN A 23 -2.04 -1.88 13.03
N ALA A 24 -3.23 -2.13 12.48
CA ALA A 24 -4.40 -1.25 12.65
C ALA A 24 -5.07 -1.36 14.04
N ASP A 25 -4.59 -2.28 14.89
CA ASP A 25 -5.16 -2.62 16.20
C ASP A 25 -6.68 -2.90 16.10
N ARG A 26 -7.44 -2.63 17.16
CA ARG A 26 -8.89 -2.81 17.20
C ARG A 26 -9.58 -1.83 16.26
N VAL A 27 -10.18 -2.38 15.20
CA VAL A 27 -11.10 -1.66 14.33
C VAL A 27 -12.52 -1.76 14.91
N SER A 28 -13.09 -0.63 15.31
CA SER A 28 -14.44 -0.60 15.89
C SER A 28 -15.51 -0.91 14.84
N ARG A 29 -16.63 -1.49 15.27
CA ARG A 29 -17.77 -1.79 14.40
C ARG A 29 -18.25 -0.52 13.69
N GLY A 30 -18.36 -0.59 12.37
CA GLY A 30 -18.82 0.55 11.56
C GLY A 30 -17.75 1.61 11.27
N ALA A 31 -16.46 1.34 11.54
CA ALA A 31 -15.37 2.16 11.04
C ALA A 31 -15.44 2.29 9.52
N GLY A 32 -15.42 3.53 9.00
CA GLY A 32 -15.56 3.85 7.58
C GLY A 32 -16.99 3.90 7.05
N ILE A 33 -18.01 3.55 7.85
CA ILE A 33 -19.44 3.72 7.51
C ILE A 33 -20.06 4.80 8.41
N ASN A 34 -20.03 4.58 9.73
CA ASN A 34 -20.58 5.51 10.73
C ASN A 34 -19.50 6.06 11.68
N GLY A 35 -18.31 5.45 11.69
CA GLY A 35 -17.15 5.88 12.48
C GLY A 35 -15.94 6.22 11.60
N VAL A 36 -14.87 6.75 12.21
CA VAL A 36 -13.63 7.11 11.50
C VAL A 36 -12.96 5.85 10.95
N ALA A 37 -12.67 5.85 9.65
CA ALA A 37 -11.88 4.79 9.04
C ALA A 37 -10.42 4.88 9.51
N ARG A 38 -9.84 3.74 9.87
CA ARG A 38 -8.40 3.62 10.07
C ARG A 38 -7.73 3.60 8.70
N SER A 39 -6.81 4.53 8.47
CA SER A 39 -6.03 4.58 7.23
C SER A 39 -4.64 5.07 7.54
N VAL A 40 -3.64 4.45 6.91
CA VAL A 40 -2.25 4.90 6.95
C VAL A 40 -1.80 5.25 5.54
N ALA A 41 -1.13 6.38 5.42
CA ALA A 41 -0.46 6.84 4.21
C ALA A 41 1.04 6.91 4.49
N PHE A 42 1.85 6.45 3.54
CA PHE A 42 3.31 6.51 3.65
C PHE A 42 3.92 6.88 2.31
N GLN A 43 5.04 7.59 2.34
CA GLN A 43 5.77 7.96 1.14
C GLN A 43 6.90 6.98 0.85
N LEU A 44 6.99 6.57 -0.42
CA LEU A 44 8.08 5.77 -0.97
C LEU A 44 8.89 6.59 -1.97
N ALA A 45 10.19 6.30 -2.04
CA ALA A 45 11.07 6.78 -3.09
C ALA A 45 11.56 5.58 -3.89
N PHE A 46 11.40 5.65 -5.21
CA PHE A 46 11.85 4.62 -6.13
C PHE A 46 12.99 5.18 -6.99
N LYS A 47 14.12 4.48 -7.01
CA LYS A 47 15.25 4.80 -7.89
C LYS A 47 15.29 3.76 -9.02
N PRO A 48 14.92 4.11 -10.26
CA PRO A 48 15.01 3.19 -11.39
C PRO A 48 16.47 2.85 -11.71
N SER A 49 16.69 1.71 -12.37
CA SER A 49 17.98 1.29 -12.91
C SER A 49 17.99 1.27 -14.43
N VAL A 50 19.19 1.35 -15.03
CA VAL A 50 19.37 1.28 -16.50
C VAL A 50 18.78 -0.01 -17.08
N SER A 51 18.82 -1.10 -16.33
CA SER A 51 18.20 -2.39 -16.72
C SER A 51 16.67 -2.36 -16.80
N GLN A 52 16.03 -1.31 -16.30
CA GLN A 52 14.57 -1.15 -16.31
C GLN A 52 14.07 -0.23 -17.42
N ILE A 53 14.97 0.34 -18.24
CA ILE A 53 14.59 1.18 -19.39
C ILE A 53 13.60 0.39 -20.28
N GLY A 54 12.50 1.05 -20.65
CA GLY A 54 11.42 0.45 -21.45
C GLY A 54 10.44 -0.42 -20.66
N THR A 55 10.60 -0.55 -19.34
CA THR A 55 9.68 -1.29 -18.46
C THR A 55 8.92 -0.37 -17.52
N SER A 56 7.88 -0.91 -16.86
CA SER A 56 7.17 -0.26 -15.77
C SER A 56 7.40 -1.04 -14.48
N PRO A 57 8.37 -0.61 -13.65
CA PRO A 57 8.74 -1.33 -12.44
C PRO A 57 7.58 -1.42 -11.43
N THR A 58 7.47 -2.56 -10.77
CA THR A 58 6.61 -2.74 -9.61
C THR A 58 7.16 -1.94 -8.43
N ILE A 59 6.33 -1.10 -7.82
CA ILE A 59 6.66 -0.27 -6.66
C ILE A 59 6.30 -1.01 -5.36
N ILE A 60 5.11 -1.62 -5.33
CA ILE A 60 4.60 -2.42 -4.22
C ILE A 60 4.07 -3.73 -4.79
N ASN A 61 4.45 -4.85 -4.20
CA ASN A 61 3.86 -6.16 -4.52
C ASN A 61 2.44 -6.26 -3.95
N ASP A 62 1.77 -7.39 -4.23
CA ASP A 62 0.45 -7.69 -3.65
C ASP A 62 0.49 -7.58 -2.13
N ALA A 63 -0.46 -6.83 -1.58
CA ALA A 63 -0.63 -6.62 -0.16
C ALA A 63 -1.78 -7.47 0.37
N ILE A 64 -1.63 -7.95 1.59
CA ILE A 64 -2.61 -8.81 2.24
C ILE A 64 -2.99 -8.13 3.55
N LEU A 65 -4.28 -7.82 3.69
CA LEU A 65 -4.86 -7.35 4.94
C LEU A 65 -5.62 -8.51 5.59
N THR A 66 -5.32 -8.76 6.87
CA THR A 66 -6.00 -9.78 7.67
C THR A 66 -6.53 -9.19 8.95
N GLY A 67 -7.65 -9.71 9.44
CA GLY A 67 -8.21 -9.34 10.74
C GLY A 67 -9.19 -10.39 11.24
N HIS A 68 -9.47 -10.35 12.54
CA HIS A 68 -10.45 -11.22 13.19
C HIS A 68 -11.68 -10.39 13.59
N ASP A 69 -12.87 -10.81 13.15
CA ASP A 69 -14.13 -10.17 13.53
C ASP A 69 -14.71 -10.86 14.77
N ASP A 70 -14.56 -10.23 15.94
CA ASP A 70 -15.07 -10.73 17.23
C ASP A 70 -16.61 -10.92 17.25
N PHE A 71 -17.36 -10.18 16.42
CA PHE A 71 -18.82 -10.22 16.42
C PHE A 71 -19.35 -11.36 15.55
N ALA A 72 -18.78 -11.53 14.36
CA ALA A 72 -19.13 -12.63 13.45
C ALA A 72 -18.35 -13.93 13.74
N ASN A 73 -17.30 -13.85 14.57
CA ASN A 73 -16.36 -14.94 14.90
C ASN A 73 -15.74 -15.56 13.63
N VAL A 74 -15.26 -14.73 12.72
CA VAL A 74 -14.66 -15.13 11.44
C VAL A 74 -13.37 -14.36 11.17
N ASP A 75 -12.45 -15.01 10.45
CA ASP A 75 -11.25 -14.35 9.92
C ASP A 75 -11.55 -13.70 8.57
N VAL A 76 -11.16 -12.44 8.44
CA VAL A 76 -11.27 -11.66 7.21
C VAL A 76 -9.89 -11.57 6.58
N ARG A 77 -9.84 -11.84 5.28
CA ARG A 77 -8.64 -11.67 4.46
C ARG A 77 -8.99 -10.93 3.18
N VAL A 78 -8.28 -9.85 2.92
CA VAL A 78 -8.41 -9.06 1.70
C VAL A 78 -7.05 -9.02 1.00
N ASN A 79 -7.03 -9.37 -0.28
CA ASN A 79 -5.83 -9.25 -1.11
C ASN A 79 -5.98 -8.01 -1.99
N LYS A 80 -4.96 -7.16 -1.99
CA LYS A 80 -4.87 -5.97 -2.83
C LYS A 80 -3.73 -6.18 -3.81
N ALA A 81 -4.02 -6.03 -5.10
CA ALA A 81 -3.00 -6.13 -6.15
C ALA A 81 -1.91 -5.08 -5.95
N GLY A 82 -0.68 -5.45 -6.28
CA GLY A 82 0.46 -4.57 -6.26
C GLY A 82 0.30 -3.34 -7.16
N LEU A 83 1.11 -2.34 -6.88
CA LEU A 83 1.15 -1.09 -7.65
C LEU A 83 2.47 -1.01 -8.41
N SER A 84 2.39 -0.60 -9.66
CA SER A 84 3.56 -0.31 -10.50
C SER A 84 3.65 1.19 -10.78
N THR A 85 4.70 1.62 -11.48
CA THR A 85 4.80 2.98 -12.01
C THR A 85 3.69 3.32 -13.01
N LYS A 86 2.89 2.36 -13.48
CA LYS A 86 1.65 2.61 -14.22
C LYS A 86 0.50 2.83 -13.24
N LEU A 87 -0.02 4.05 -13.23
CA LEU A 87 -1.18 4.44 -12.41
C LEU A 87 -2.46 4.22 -13.21
N ASP A 88 -2.78 2.97 -13.53
CA ASP A 88 -3.93 2.61 -14.38
C ASP A 88 -5.30 3.05 -13.78
N SER A 89 -5.32 3.34 -12.48
CA SER A 89 -6.47 3.90 -11.76
C SER A 89 -6.66 5.42 -11.92
N ASP A 90 -5.74 6.11 -12.59
CA ASP A 90 -5.82 7.54 -12.87
C ASP A 90 -6.08 7.76 -14.37
N GLU A 91 -7.28 8.24 -14.71
CA GLU A 91 -7.72 8.44 -16.09
C GLU A 91 -6.88 9.49 -16.84
N ALA A 92 -6.22 10.40 -16.11
CA ALA A 92 -5.34 11.41 -16.70
C ALA A 92 -3.90 10.90 -16.88
N PHE A 93 -3.59 9.67 -16.45
CA PHE A 93 -2.25 9.13 -16.52
C PHE A 93 -1.84 8.85 -17.97
N PRO A 94 -0.74 9.44 -18.48
CA PRO A 94 -0.34 9.26 -19.86
C PRO A 94 0.11 7.82 -20.12
N GLN A 95 -0.19 7.29 -21.31
CA GLN A 95 0.09 5.90 -21.71
C GLN A 95 1.54 5.44 -21.46
N ASN A 96 2.51 6.36 -21.54
CA ASN A 96 3.93 6.11 -21.30
C ASN A 96 4.48 6.79 -20.02
N GLY A 97 3.62 7.37 -19.18
CA GLY A 97 4.02 8.07 -17.96
C GLY A 97 4.70 7.16 -16.93
N GLY A 98 4.42 5.86 -17.01
CA GLY A 98 4.97 4.85 -16.11
C GLY A 98 6.18 4.10 -16.66
N VAL A 99 6.71 4.48 -17.84
CA VAL A 99 7.84 3.79 -18.48
C VAL A 99 9.14 4.48 -18.10
N VAL A 100 10.14 3.70 -17.66
CA VAL A 100 11.48 4.23 -17.42
C VAL A 100 12.14 4.58 -18.74
N VAL A 101 12.57 5.83 -18.89
CA VAL A 101 13.29 6.36 -20.07
C VAL A 101 14.76 6.65 -19.74
N PRO A 102 15.65 6.68 -20.75
CA PRO A 102 17.08 6.95 -20.56
C PRO A 102 17.42 8.31 -19.96
#